data_AF-A0A1Q9MTG7-F1
#
_entry.id   AF-A0A1Q9MTG7-F1
#
_cell.length_a   1.000
_cell.length_b   1.000
_cell.length_c   1.000
_cell.angle_alpha   90.00
_cell.angle_beta   90.00
_cell.angle_gamma   90.00
#
_symmetry.space_group_name_H-M   'P 1'
#
loop_
_entity.id
_entity.type
_entity.pdbx_description
1 polymer ?
#
loop_
_entity_poly.entity_id
_entity_poly.type
_entity_poly.pdbx_seq_one_letter_code
_entity_poly.pdbx_strand_id
1 'polypeptide(L)'
;MEELSTLARIRDVFPTCTILTNQVRPEFDTSVERKVRPVADAIIGTFASEIFFLQVTEEEKHFFRIVRSLFGPEGEVGFKLGAAGPVDL
;
A
#
# COMPACT_ATOMS: atom_id res chain seq x y z
N MET A 1 16.41 -12.56 1.50
CA MET A 1 16.85 -11.54 0.53
C MET A 1 16.78 -12.05 -0.91
N GLU A 2 17.15 -13.31 -1.19
CA GLU A 2 17.04 -13.88 -2.54
C GLU A 2 15.63 -13.84 -3.14
N GLU A 3 14.59 -14.15 -2.36
CA GLU A 3 13.21 -14.25 -2.87
C GLU A 3 12.65 -12.93 -3.45
N LEU A 4 12.96 -11.79 -2.82
CA LEU A 4 12.52 -10.47 -3.33
C LEU A 4 13.27 -10.05 -4.59
N SER A 5 14.53 -10.46 -4.72
CA SER A 5 15.29 -10.27 -5.96
C SER A 5 14.70 -11.08 -7.12
N THR A 6 14.07 -12.23 -6.85
CA THR A 6 13.38 -13.06 -7.85
C THR A 6 12.12 -12.36 -8.36
N LEU A 7 11.32 -11.77 -7.48
CA LEU A 7 10.12 -11.01 -7.85
C LEU A 7 10.44 -9.80 -8.74
N ALA A 8 11.48 -9.04 -8.40
CA ALA A 8 11.93 -7.92 -9.24
C ALA A 8 12.36 -8.39 -10.64
N ARG A 9 13.07 -9.52 -10.74
CA ARG A 9 13.52 -10.12 -12.00
C ARG A 9 12.36 -10.66 -12.86
N ILE A 10 11.30 -11.21 -12.25
CA ILE A 10 10.12 -11.70 -13.00
C ILE A 10 9.45 -10.55 -13.76
N ARG A 11 9.32 -9.36 -13.15
CA ARG A 11 8.75 -8.17 -13.80
C ARG A 11 9.58 -7.69 -14.99
N ASP A 12 10.90 -7.85 -14.93
CA ASP A 12 11.77 -7.39 -16.01
C ASP A 12 11.77 -8.36 -17.21
N VAL A 13 11.41 -9.64 -16.98
CA VAL A 13 11.33 -10.68 -18.02
C VAL A 13 9.92 -10.80 -18.61
N PHE A 14 8.89 -10.64 -17.78
CA PHE A 14 7.49 -10.72 -18.18
C PHE A 14 6.82 -9.37 -17.94
N PRO A 15 6.10 -8.81 -18.93
CA PRO A 15 5.38 -7.54 -18.76
C PRO A 15 4.11 -7.74 -17.92
N THR A 16 4.28 -8.13 -16.66
CA THR A 16 3.20 -8.42 -15.71
C THR A 16 3.22 -7.40 -14.58
N CYS A 17 2.03 -6.98 -14.15
CA CYS A 17 1.86 -6.14 -12.97
C CYS A 17 2.02 -7.00 -11.71
N THR A 18 2.88 -6.59 -10.80
CA THR A 18 3.07 -7.26 -9.50
C THR A 18 2.46 -6.40 -8.40
N ILE A 19 1.45 -6.95 -7.72
CA ILE A 19 0.82 -6.31 -6.57
C ILE A 19 1.30 -7.03 -5.31
N LEU A 20 1.87 -6.27 -4.37
CA LEU A 20 2.29 -6.76 -3.06
C LEU A 20 1.38 -6.16 -1.99
N THR A 21 0.75 -7.00 -1.18
CA THR A 21 0.03 -6.55 0.01
C THR A 21 0.94 -6.59 1.22
N ASN A 22 0.86 -5.58 2.06
CA ASN A 22 1.60 -5.54 3.31
C ASN A 22 0.71 -5.05 4.45
N GLN A 23 0.97 -5.58 5.64
CA GLN A 23 0.27 -5.16 6.84
C GLN A 23 1.03 -4.02 7.50
N VAL A 24 0.30 -3.14 8.20
CA VAL A 24 0.90 -2.10 9.03
C VAL A 24 0.78 -2.47 10.50
N ARG A 25 1.74 -2.04 11.30
CA ARG A 25 1.69 -2.14 12.76
C ARG A 25 1.59 -0.75 13.38
N PRO A 26 0.88 -0.59 14.51
CA PRO A 26 0.92 0.64 15.27
C PRO A 26 2.35 0.88 15.77
N GLU A 27 2.81 2.12 15.65
CA GLU A 27 4.05 2.58 16.24
C GLU A 27 3.68 3.28 17.55
N PHE A 28 4.03 2.65 18.68
CA PHE A 28 3.80 3.22 20.00
C PHE A 28 4.93 4.21 20.30
N ASP A 29 4.85 5.39 19.70
CA ASP A 29 5.65 6.52 20.13
C ASP A 29 4.93 7.22 21.30
N THR A 30 5.69 7.88 22.17
CA THR A 30 5.17 8.60 23.35
C THR A 30 4.30 9.83 23.00
N SER A 31 4.09 10.09 21.71
CA SER A 31 3.21 11.16 21.19
C SER A 31 1.74 10.75 21.12
N VAL A 32 0.84 11.72 21.24
CA VAL A 32 -0.63 11.56 21.21
C VAL A 32 -1.15 11.02 19.86
N GLU A 33 -0.36 11.11 18.78
CA GLU A 33 -0.76 10.67 17.44
C GLU A 33 -0.42 9.19 17.21
N ARG A 34 -1.45 8.37 16.94
CA ARG A 34 -1.26 6.96 16.55
C ARG A 34 -0.69 6.90 15.13
N LYS A 35 0.62 6.75 15.03
CA LYS A 35 1.30 6.48 13.75
C LYS A 35 1.25 4.99 13.45
N VAL A 36 1.11 4.64 12.18
CA VAL A 36 1.21 3.25 11.70
C VAL A 36 2.37 3.15 10.72
N ARG A 37 3.08 2.03 10.76
CA ARG A 37 4.22 1.77 9.87
C ARG A 37 4.08 0.43 9.16
N PRO A 38 4.42 0.34 7.87
CA PRO A 38 4.48 -0.94 7.17
C PRO A 38 5.41 -1.93 7.88
N VAL A 39 5.03 -3.20 7.94
CA VAL A 39 5.95 -4.27 8.37
C VAL A 39 7.07 -4.38 7.33
N ALA A 40 8.32 -4.52 7.76
CA ALA A 40 9.49 -4.56 6.87
C ALA A 40 9.61 -3.35 5.90
N ASP A 41 9.20 -2.17 6.37
CA ASP A 41 9.19 -0.88 5.66
C ASP A 41 10.44 -0.63 4.77
N ALA A 42 11.64 -0.83 5.33
CA ALA A 42 12.90 -0.62 4.62
C ALA A 42 13.07 -1.49 3.37
N ILE A 43 12.56 -2.72 3.41
CA ILE A 43 12.70 -3.67 2.31
C ILE A 43 11.67 -3.36 1.23
N ILE A 44 10.39 -3.25 1.61
CA ILE A 44 9.29 -3.05 0.66
C ILE A 44 9.41 -1.69 -0.03
N GLY A 45 9.81 -0.66 0.72
CA GLY A 45 10.09 0.67 0.20
C GLY A 45 11.19 0.70 -0.84
N THR A 46 12.08 -0.30 -0.91
CA THR A 46 13.17 -0.33 -1.91
C THR A 46 12.72 -0.92 -3.25
N PHE A 47 11.71 -1.81 -3.28
CA PHE A 47 11.34 -2.53 -4.51
C PHE A 47 10.08 -1.99 -5.20
N ALA A 48 9.15 -1.40 -4.45
CA ALA A 48 7.89 -0.94 -5.01
C ALA A 48 8.07 0.37 -5.80
N SER A 49 7.63 0.44 -7.06
CA SER A 49 7.57 1.72 -7.79
C SER A 49 6.44 2.61 -7.26
N GLU A 50 5.34 2.00 -6.86
CA GLU A 50 4.14 2.66 -6.35
C GLU A 50 3.82 2.12 -4.95
N ILE A 51 3.48 3.00 -4.01
CA ILE A 51 3.03 2.63 -2.66
C ILE A 51 1.69 3.29 -2.38
N PHE A 52 0.70 2.44 -2.13
CA PHE A 52 -0.64 2.85 -1.73
C PHE A 52 -0.87 2.47 -0.26
N PHE A 53 -1.53 3.37 0.47
CA PHE A 53 -1.96 3.12 1.83
C PHE A 53 -3.48 3.01 1.86
N LEU A 54 -3.98 1.86 2.30
CA LEU A 54 -5.39 1.60 2.49
C LEU A 54 -5.76 1.85 3.95
N GLN A 55 -6.66 2.80 4.18
CA GLN A 55 -7.24 3.07 5.48
C GLN A 55 -8.71 2.65 5.49
N VAL A 56 -9.14 1.97 6.54
CA VAL A 56 -10.54 1.64 6.78
C VAL A 56 -11.03 2.48 7.96
N THR A 57 -12.17 3.11 7.79
CA THR A 57 -12.83 3.91 8.84
C THR A 57 -13.92 3.11 9.55
N GLU A 58 -14.40 3.63 10.68
CA GLU A 58 -15.46 3.01 11.48
C GLU A 58 -16.79 2.85 10.71
N GLU A 59 -17.02 3.65 9.67
CA GLU A 59 -18.21 3.58 8.82
C GLU A 59 -18.05 2.63 7.61
N GLU A 60 -17.07 1.72 7.65
CA GLU A 60 -16.71 0.81 6.54
C GLU A 60 -16.36 1.53 5.22
N LYS A 61 -16.06 2.84 5.28
CA LYS A 61 -15.51 3.58 4.15
C LYS A 61 -14.02 3.28 4.08
N HIS A 62 -13.55 3.01 2.86
CA HIS A 62 -12.18 2.69 2.56
C HIS A 62 -11.55 3.87 1.83
N PHE A 63 -10.34 4.24 2.21
CA PHE A 63 -9.60 5.33 1.58
C PHE A 63 -8.25 4.79 1.09
N PHE A 64 -7.97 4.98 -0.19
CA PHE A 64 -6.68 4.74 -0.81
C PHE A 64 -5.93 6.06 -0.92
N ARG A 65 -4.80 6.17 -0.23
CA ARG A 65 -3.88 7.29 -0.37
C ARG A 65 -2.63 6.85 -1.14
N ILE A 66 -2.24 7.63 -2.14
CA ILE A 66 -0.97 7.48 -2.85
C ILE A 66 0.13 8.04 -1.93
N VAL A 67 0.95 7.16 -1.35
CA VAL A 67 2.07 7.54 -0.47
C VAL A 67 3.34 7.78 -1.27
N ARG A 68 3.50 7.04 -2.37
CA ARG A 68 4.60 7.24 -3.31
C ARG A 68 4.16 6.81 -4.69
N SER A 69 4.44 7.65 -5.69
CA SER A 69 4.24 7.33 -7.09
C SER A 69 5.39 7.88 -7.93
N LEU A 70 5.78 7.16 -8.98
CA LEU A 70 6.70 7.66 -10.00
C LEU A 70 5.96 8.39 -11.13
N PHE A 71 4.65 8.22 -11.23
CA PHE A 71 3.87 8.63 -12.41
C PHE A 71 2.70 9.58 -12.11
N GLY A 72 2.24 9.67 -10.86
CA GLY A 72 1.07 10.44 -10.48
C GLY A 72 1.31 11.40 -9.30
N PRO A 73 0.45 12.43 -9.14
CA PRO A 73 0.47 13.27 -7.95
C PRO A 73 0.02 12.47 -6.73
N GLU A 74 0.48 12.89 -5.54
CA GLU A 74 -0.10 12.39 -4.29
C GLU A 74 -1.59 12.77 -4.20
N GLY A 75 -2.41 11.86 -3.67
CA GLY A 75 -3.85 12.04 -3.59
C GLY A 75 -4.53 10.94 -2.79
N GLU A 76 -5.78 11.19 -2.40
CA GLU A 76 -6.61 10.25 -1.65
C GLU A 76 -7.95 10.07 -2.38
N VAL A 77 -8.37 8.81 -2.53
CA VAL A 77 -9.64 8.43 -3.14
C VAL A 77 -10.34 7.47 -2.20
N GLY A 78 -11.63 7.70 -1.95
CA GLY A 78 -12.43 6.81 -1.13
C GLY A 78 -13.39 5.94 -1.94
N PHE A 79 -13.66 4.74 -1.44
CA PHE A 79 -14.58 3.76 -2.00
C PHE A 79 -15.29 2.97 -0.88
N LYS A 80 -16.32 2.19 -1.23
CA LYS A 80 -16.94 1.19 -0.35
C LYS A 80 -16.84 -0.20 -0.98
N LEU A 81 -17.01 -1.25 -0.18
CA LEU A 81 -17.15 -2.61 -0.70
C LEU A 81 -18.64 -2.91 -0.90
N GLY A 82 -19.05 -3.06 -2.15
CA GLY A 82 -20.35 -3.63 -2.53
C GLY A 82 -20.27 -5.14 -2.70
N ALA A 83 -21.41 -5.78 -2.99
CA ALA A 83 -21.49 -7.23 -3.17
C ALA A 83 -20.61 -7.78 -4.32
N ALA A 84 -20.31 -6.95 -5.32
CA ALA A 84 -19.49 -7.32 -6.48
C ALA A 84 -18.03 -6.82 -6.37
N GLY A 85 -17.66 -6.14 -5.27
CA GLY A 85 -16.34 -5.53 -5.10
C GLY A 85 -16.41 -4.01 -4.84
N PRO A 86 -15.30 -3.29 -5.07
CA PRO A 86 -15.22 -1.85 -4.84
C PRO A 86 -16.26 -1.06 -5.65
N VAL A 87 -16.90 -0.09 -4.99
CA VAL A 87 -17.83 0.88 -5.59
C VAL A 87 -17.46 2.30 -5.13
N ASP A 88 -17.72 3.29 -5.97
CA ASP A 88 -17.45 4.69 -5.65
C ASP A 88 -18.23 5.15 -4.41
N LEU A 89 -17.63 6.06 -3.63
CA LEU A 89 -18.27 6.70 -2.48
C LEU A 89 -19.38 7.67 -2.87
#